data_AF-A0A0M0JAZ2-F1
#
_entry.id   AF-A0A0M0JAZ2-F1
#
_cell.length_a   1.000
_cell.length_b   1.000
_cell.length_c   1.000
_cell.angle_alpha   90.00
_cell.angle_beta   90.00
_cell.angle_gamma   90.00
#
_symmetry.space_group_name_H-M   'P 1'
#
loop_
_entity.id
_entity.type
_entity.pdbx_description
1 polymer ?
#
loop_
_entity_poly.entity_id
_entity_poly.type
_entity_poly.pdbx_seq_one_letter_code
_entity_poly.pdbx_strand_id
1 'polypeptide(L)'
;MLEPIKLQFGNALSWADLIVLAGQTAIEVAGGPALPFCGGRTDAADGAGSSLLNEQLLGEVVDTIDLTRERMALLDLSAREYVALVGAQRTLGTNAPVGRDGAATATPDSFDNAYFSNLANKQWAKMTSKQGKLEYKAVGEELYMLASDLTLRFDPELMSIVQEFAIDAAAFVDELSRAWPKLLTADLYAGPTAKFCF
;
A
#
# COMPACT_ATOMS: atom_id res chain seq x y z
N MET A 1 -14.87 10.10 9.36
CA MET A 1 -14.55 9.23 10.52
C MET A 1 -13.46 9.82 11.41
N LEU A 2 -12.42 10.50 10.89
CA LEU A 2 -11.33 11.07 11.71
C LEU A 2 -11.65 12.43 12.37
N GLU A 3 -12.69 13.14 11.90
CA GLU A 3 -13.06 14.48 12.38
C GLU A 3 -13.27 14.59 13.90
N PRO A 4 -13.95 13.66 14.61
CA PRO A 4 -14.09 13.77 16.06
C PRO A 4 -12.74 13.77 16.79
N ILE A 5 -11.76 12.99 16.31
CA ILE A 5 -10.40 12.97 16.85
C ILE A 5 -9.71 14.30 16.55
N LYS A 6 -9.81 14.81 15.32
CA LYS A 6 -9.25 16.13 14.97
C LYS A 6 -9.80 17.23 15.86
N LEU A 7 -11.09 17.25 16.14
CA LEU A 7 -11.74 18.25 16.99
C LEU A 7 -11.26 18.17 18.45
N GLN A 8 -10.98 16.97 18.95
CA GLN A 8 -10.46 16.78 20.31
C GLN A 8 -9.05 17.38 20.50
N PHE A 9 -8.17 17.23 19.50
CA PHE A 9 -6.78 17.69 19.58
C PHE A 9 -6.55 19.07 18.94
N GLY A 10 -7.51 19.60 18.19
CA GLY A 10 -7.48 20.94 17.63
C GLY A 10 -6.23 21.20 16.80
N ASN A 11 -5.60 22.36 17.01
CA ASN A 11 -4.41 22.78 16.26
C ASN A 11 -3.12 22.06 16.70
N ALA A 12 -3.14 21.27 17.77
CA ALA A 12 -1.97 20.50 18.20
C ALA A 12 -1.72 19.28 17.29
N LEU A 13 -2.69 18.89 16.47
CA LEU A 13 -2.61 17.78 15.53
C LEU A 13 -3.09 18.24 14.15
N SER A 14 -2.21 18.20 13.15
CA SER A 14 -2.59 18.49 11.76
C SER A 14 -3.41 17.33 11.18
N TRP A 15 -4.27 17.63 10.19
CA TRP A 15 -4.92 16.60 9.39
C TRP A 15 -3.90 15.71 8.68
N ALA A 16 -2.83 16.32 8.15
CA ALA A 16 -1.78 15.58 7.47
C ALA A 16 -1.13 14.52 8.38
N ASP A 17 -0.78 14.87 9.62
CA ASP A 17 -0.24 13.90 10.57
C ASP A 17 -1.29 12.90 11.06
N LEU A 18 -2.54 13.34 11.27
CA LEU A 18 -3.64 12.46 11.70
C LEU A 18 -3.94 11.35 10.68
N ILE A 19 -3.92 11.66 9.38
CA ILE A 19 -4.16 10.68 8.31
C ILE A 19 -3.07 9.60 8.31
N VAL A 20 -1.81 10.02 8.41
CA VAL A 20 -0.66 9.12 8.44
C VAL A 20 -0.69 8.23 9.69
N LEU A 21 -0.93 8.84 10.85
CA LEU A 21 -1.01 8.13 12.12
C LEU A 21 -2.16 7.12 12.14
N ALA A 22 -3.32 7.47 11.57
CA ALA A 22 -4.47 6.59 11.47
C ALA A 22 -4.16 5.33 10.65
N GLY A 23 -3.43 5.46 9.54
CA GLY A 23 -3.00 4.33 8.73
C GLY A 23 -2.07 3.38 9.48
N GLN A 24 -1.10 3.91 10.23
CA GLN A 24 -0.20 3.10 11.06
C GLN A 24 -0.93 2.40 12.20
N THR A 25 -1.82 3.12 12.88
CA THR A 25 -2.66 2.56 13.95
C THR A 25 -3.51 1.42 13.42
N ALA A 26 -4.05 1.54 12.20
CA ALA A 26 -4.83 0.47 11.58
C ALA A 26 -4.01 -0.81 11.35
N ILE A 27 -2.76 -0.68 10.91
CA ILE A 27 -1.85 -1.83 10.74
C ILE A 27 -1.58 -2.50 12.09
N GLU A 28 -1.27 -1.73 13.13
CA GLU A 28 -0.99 -2.24 14.48
C GLU A 28 -2.22 -2.94 15.09
N VAL A 29 -3.40 -2.33 15.00
CA VAL A 29 -4.66 -2.91 15.49
C VAL A 29 -5.02 -4.20 14.75
N ALA A 30 -4.67 -4.33 13.48
CA ALA A 30 -4.85 -5.55 12.71
C ALA A 30 -3.84 -6.66 13.07
N GLY A 31 -2.94 -6.44 14.04
CA GLY A 31 -1.91 -7.40 14.46
C GLY A 31 -0.58 -7.26 13.71
N GLY A 32 -0.41 -6.19 12.94
CA GLY A 32 0.83 -5.88 12.24
C GLY A 32 1.89 -5.24 13.14
N PRO A 33 3.08 -4.95 12.60
CA PRO A 33 4.16 -4.34 13.36
C PRO A 33 3.81 -2.91 13.78
N ALA A 34 4.34 -2.48 14.94
CA ALA A 34 4.40 -1.07 15.27
C ALA A 34 5.39 -0.36 14.32
N LEU A 35 4.89 0.58 13.53
CA LEU A 35 5.67 1.30 12.53
C LEU A 35 6.11 2.66 13.08
N PRO A 36 7.33 3.13 12.79
CA PRO A 36 7.81 4.42 13.28
C PRO A 36 6.98 5.57 12.68
N PHE A 37 6.49 6.47 13.53
CA PHE A 37 5.72 7.64 13.13
C PHE A 37 6.57 8.92 13.21
N CYS A 38 6.41 9.76 12.20
CA CYS A 38 7.09 11.04 12.06
C CYS A 38 6.07 12.14 11.85
N GLY A 39 5.81 12.90 12.90
CA GLY A 39 4.97 14.09 12.85
C GLY A 39 5.73 15.33 12.38
N GLY A 40 5.01 16.43 12.25
CA GLY A 40 5.54 17.73 11.83
C GLY A 40 4.94 18.24 10.53
N ARG A 41 3.99 17.51 9.92
CA ARG A 41 3.25 18.02 8.76
C ARG A 41 2.33 19.15 9.19
N THR A 42 2.22 20.15 8.34
CA THR A 42 1.27 21.25 8.52
C THR A 42 0.13 21.13 7.53
N ASP A 43 -1.07 21.56 7.93
CA ASP A 43 -2.22 21.58 7.03
C ASP A 43 -2.10 22.72 6.02
N ALA A 44 -2.24 22.39 4.74
CA ALA A 44 -2.38 23.39 3.70
C ALA A 44 -3.75 24.11 3.83
N ALA A 45 -3.79 25.38 3.45
CA ALA A 45 -5.04 26.16 3.46
C ALA A 45 -6.03 25.68 2.38
N ASP A 46 -5.50 25.19 1.25
CA ASP A 46 -6.23 24.64 0.13
C ASP A 46 -5.36 23.64 -0.66
N GLY A 47 -5.87 23.13 -1.79
CA GLY A 47 -5.16 22.21 -2.69
C GLY A 47 -4.31 22.88 -3.76
N ALA A 48 -3.92 24.15 -3.60
CA ALA A 48 -3.08 24.83 -4.57
C ALA A 48 -1.75 24.08 -4.77
N GLY A 49 -1.36 23.88 -6.04
CA GLY A 49 -0.14 23.14 -6.40
C GLY A 49 -0.35 21.65 -6.68
N SER A 50 -1.50 21.07 -6.31
CA SER A 50 -1.81 19.66 -6.59
C SER A 50 -2.03 19.35 -8.08
N SER A 51 -2.22 20.37 -8.92
CA SER A 51 -2.40 20.21 -10.38
C SER A 51 -1.16 19.64 -11.09
N LEU A 52 0.00 19.67 -10.44
CA LEU A 52 1.24 19.08 -10.95
C LEU A 52 1.31 17.56 -10.71
N LEU A 53 0.42 17.01 -9.87
CA LEU A 53 0.35 15.57 -9.61
C LEU A 53 -0.42 14.91 -10.76
N ASN A 54 0.26 14.05 -11.52
CA ASN A 54 -0.38 13.30 -12.59
C ASN A 54 -1.21 12.13 -12.02
N GLU A 55 -2.52 12.34 -11.87
CA GLU A 55 -3.47 11.31 -11.44
C GLU A 55 -3.55 10.10 -12.39
N GLN A 56 -3.11 10.21 -13.65
CA GLN A 56 -3.16 9.08 -14.61
C GLN A 56 -2.24 7.93 -14.22
N LEU A 57 -1.23 8.15 -13.37
CA LEU A 57 -0.40 7.07 -12.82
C LEU A 57 -1.15 6.23 -11.77
N LEU A 58 -2.30 6.70 -11.30
CA LEU A 58 -3.16 6.06 -10.28
C LEU A 58 -4.45 5.46 -10.86
N GLY A 59 -4.77 5.68 -12.15
CA GLY A 59 -6.06 5.31 -12.75
C GLY A 59 -5.98 4.76 -14.18
N GLU A 60 -6.71 3.66 -14.42
CA GLU A 60 -7.11 3.07 -15.72
C GLU A 60 -6.05 2.77 -16.79
N VAL A 61 -4.76 2.95 -16.52
CA VAL A 61 -3.73 2.40 -17.41
C VAL A 61 -3.68 0.88 -17.23
N VAL A 62 -3.55 0.13 -18.32
CA VAL A 62 -3.27 -1.32 -18.28
C VAL A 62 -2.07 -1.49 -17.36
N ASP A 63 -2.26 -2.10 -16.19
CA ASP A 63 -1.17 -2.33 -15.25
C ASP A 63 -0.12 -3.23 -15.95
N THR A 64 0.97 -2.61 -16.41
CA THR A 64 2.12 -3.30 -17.01
C THR A 64 3.29 -3.31 -16.04
N ILE A 65 4.26 -4.18 -16.33
CA ILE A 65 5.50 -4.20 -15.57
C ILE A 65 6.29 -2.89 -15.73
N ASP A 66 6.24 -2.25 -16.90
CA ASP A 66 6.95 -1.00 -17.15
C ASP A 66 6.39 0.14 -16.30
N LEU A 67 5.07 0.25 -16.19
CA LEU A 67 4.43 1.22 -15.28
C LEU A 67 4.71 0.92 -13.82
N THR A 68 4.82 -0.36 -13.46
CA THR A 68 5.22 -0.76 -12.11
C THR A 68 6.64 -0.24 -11.82
N ARG A 69 7.57 -0.38 -12.76
CA ARG A 69 8.94 0.15 -12.64
C ARG A 69 8.99 1.68 -12.61
N GLU A 70 8.18 2.36 -13.42
CA GLU A 70 8.07 3.82 -13.37
C GLU A 70 7.54 4.29 -12.01
N ARG A 71 6.53 3.62 -11.44
CA ARG A 71 6.02 3.92 -10.09
C ARG A 71 7.10 3.74 -9.03
N MET A 72 7.86 2.65 -9.10
CA MET A 72 9.01 2.42 -8.19
C MET A 72 10.03 3.55 -8.29
N ALA A 73 10.41 3.95 -9.52
CA ALA A 73 11.37 5.02 -9.74
C ALA A 73 10.87 6.39 -9.25
N LEU A 74 9.59 6.71 -9.47
CA LEU A 74 8.99 7.98 -9.02
C LEU A 74 8.94 8.12 -7.50
N LEU A 75 8.75 6.99 -6.80
CA LEU A 75 8.70 6.94 -5.34
C LEU A 75 10.06 6.69 -4.70
N ASP A 76 11.13 6.59 -5.49
CA ASP A 76 12.47 6.20 -5.05
C ASP A 76 12.48 4.87 -4.26
N LEU A 77 11.66 3.91 -4.68
CA LEU A 77 11.53 2.61 -4.04
C LEU A 77 12.36 1.56 -4.78
N SER A 78 13.07 0.73 -4.02
CA SER A 78 13.59 -0.54 -4.53
C SER A 78 12.44 -1.53 -4.80
N ALA A 79 12.71 -2.55 -5.62
CA ALA A 79 11.79 -3.65 -5.87
C ALA A 79 11.27 -4.28 -4.56
N ARG A 80 12.16 -4.47 -3.59
CA ARG A 80 11.85 -5.10 -2.30
C ARG A 80 10.92 -4.23 -1.45
N GLU A 81 11.23 -2.94 -1.33
CA GLU A 81 10.40 -1.97 -0.60
C GLU A 81 9.01 -1.85 -1.24
N TYR A 82 8.94 -1.81 -2.58
CA TYR A 82 7.68 -1.74 -3.31
C TYR A 82 6.80 -2.96 -3.05
N VAL A 83 7.36 -4.18 -3.15
CA VAL A 83 6.61 -5.42 -2.91
C VAL A 83 6.13 -5.50 -1.45
N ALA A 84 6.91 -5.05 -0.48
CA ALA A 84 6.48 -4.98 0.92
C ALA A 84 5.29 -4.01 1.10
N LEU A 85 5.36 -2.81 0.50
CA LEU A 85 4.27 -1.83 0.57
C LEU A 85 2.98 -2.35 -0.08
N VAL A 86 3.08 -3.00 -1.24
CA VAL A 86 1.93 -3.63 -1.90
C VAL A 86 1.34 -4.72 -1.01
N GLY A 87 2.18 -5.58 -0.42
CA GLY A 87 1.70 -6.63 0.50
C GLY A 87 0.95 -6.08 1.71
N ALA A 88 1.47 -5.03 2.34
CA ALA A 88 0.80 -4.38 3.47
C ALA A 88 -0.54 -3.76 3.08
N GLN A 89 -0.62 -3.13 1.89
CA GLN A 89 -1.88 -2.60 1.38
C GLN A 89 -2.89 -3.71 1.07
N ARG A 90 -2.44 -4.84 0.52
CA ARG A 90 -3.32 -5.91 0.02
C ARG A 90 -3.71 -6.94 1.06
N THR A 91 -2.97 -7.04 2.17
CA THR A 91 -3.31 -7.94 3.27
C THR A 91 -4.54 -7.44 4.06
N LEU A 92 -4.74 -6.11 4.11
CA LEU A 92 -5.84 -5.47 4.82
C LEU A 92 -6.93 -4.94 3.89
N GLY A 93 -8.18 -5.18 4.26
CA GLY A 93 -9.37 -4.65 3.60
C GLY A 93 -9.80 -5.42 2.35
N THR A 94 -10.75 -4.82 1.64
CA THR A 94 -11.32 -5.36 0.40
C THR A 94 -11.01 -4.41 -0.75
N ASN A 95 -11.16 -4.88 -1.99
CA ASN A 95 -11.02 -4.03 -3.16
C ASN A 95 -12.27 -3.15 -3.40
N ALA A 96 -13.32 -3.25 -2.58
CA ALA A 96 -14.56 -2.49 -2.74
C ALA A 96 -14.38 -0.96 -2.89
N PRO A 97 -13.47 -0.28 -2.15
CA PRO A 97 -13.27 1.16 -2.30
C PRO A 97 -12.78 1.60 -3.68
N VAL A 98 -12.10 0.72 -4.41
CA VAL A 98 -11.62 0.97 -5.79
C VAL A 98 -12.58 0.42 -6.86
N GLY A 99 -13.77 -0.02 -6.46
CA GLY A 99 -14.84 -0.49 -7.34
C GLY A 99 -14.67 -1.92 -7.85
N ARG A 100 -14.12 -2.76 -6.98
CA ARG A 100 -13.68 -4.13 -7.24
C ARG A 100 -14.27 -5.06 -6.20
N ASP A 101 -14.30 -6.35 -6.48
CA ASP A 101 -14.98 -7.33 -5.63
C ASP A 101 -14.00 -8.02 -4.67
N GLY A 102 -14.49 -8.37 -3.47
CA GLY A 102 -13.79 -9.22 -2.50
C GLY A 102 -12.42 -8.71 -2.03
N ALA A 103 -11.60 -9.63 -1.51
CA ALA A 103 -10.29 -9.35 -0.92
C ALA A 103 -9.23 -10.34 -1.43
N ALA A 104 -7.97 -9.98 -1.26
CA ALA A 104 -6.83 -10.82 -1.65
C ALA A 104 -6.50 -11.92 -0.62
N THR A 105 -7.03 -11.80 0.61
CA THR A 105 -6.87 -12.74 1.73
C THR A 105 -8.24 -13.19 2.24
N ALA A 106 -8.27 -14.33 2.94
CA ALA A 106 -9.49 -14.82 3.61
C ALA A 106 -9.75 -14.08 4.94
N THR A 107 -8.75 -13.36 5.43
CA THR A 107 -8.69 -12.67 6.73
C THR A 107 -8.40 -11.17 6.50
N PRO A 108 -9.26 -10.43 5.79
CA PRO A 108 -8.98 -9.04 5.39
C PRO A 108 -8.88 -8.05 6.56
N ASP A 109 -9.26 -8.46 7.77
CA ASP A 109 -9.15 -7.63 8.98
C ASP A 109 -7.93 -8.00 9.84
N SER A 110 -7.04 -8.88 9.36
CA SER A 110 -5.86 -9.34 10.09
C SER A 110 -4.61 -9.18 9.23
N PHE A 111 -3.58 -8.60 9.81
CA PHE A 111 -2.30 -8.42 9.13
C PHE A 111 -1.53 -9.73 9.13
N ASP A 112 -1.36 -10.31 7.95
CA ASP A 112 -0.55 -11.51 7.72
C ASP A 112 0.19 -11.42 6.37
N ASN A 113 0.92 -12.48 6.02
CA ASN A 113 1.62 -12.60 4.73
C ASN A 113 0.88 -13.49 3.71
N ALA A 114 -0.41 -13.80 3.94
CA ALA A 114 -1.18 -14.70 3.09
C ALA A 114 -1.37 -14.16 1.68
N TYR A 115 -1.39 -12.83 1.51
CA TYR A 115 -1.39 -12.17 0.20
C TYR A 115 -0.32 -12.75 -0.74
N PHE A 116 0.92 -12.85 -0.27
CA PHE A 116 2.05 -13.31 -1.09
C PHE A 116 1.89 -14.79 -1.46
N SER A 117 1.52 -15.62 -0.49
CA SER A 117 1.24 -17.05 -0.72
C SER A 117 0.11 -17.25 -1.72
N ASN A 118 -0.96 -16.47 -1.62
CA ASN A 118 -2.11 -16.53 -2.52
C ASN A 118 -1.71 -16.10 -3.93
N LEU A 119 -1.01 -14.97 -4.06
CA LEU A 119 -0.55 -14.43 -5.33
C LEU A 119 0.35 -15.44 -6.07
N ALA A 120 1.31 -16.03 -5.36
CA ALA A 120 2.28 -16.94 -5.95
C ALA A 120 1.68 -18.28 -6.39
N ASN A 121 0.82 -18.87 -5.56
CA ASN A 121 0.46 -20.29 -5.68
C ASN A 121 -0.92 -20.54 -6.30
N LYS A 122 -1.83 -19.56 -6.30
CA LYS A 122 -3.19 -19.75 -6.83
C LYS A 122 -3.24 -19.55 -8.34
N GLN A 123 -4.27 -20.16 -8.94
CA GLN A 123 -4.63 -19.94 -10.35
C GLN A 123 -5.66 -18.83 -10.43
N TRP A 124 -5.41 -17.85 -11.31
CA TRP A 124 -6.21 -16.64 -11.43
C TRP A 124 -6.94 -16.61 -12.77
N ALA A 125 -8.27 -16.50 -12.73
CA ALA A 125 -9.11 -16.34 -13.90
C ALA A 125 -9.53 -14.87 -14.05
N LYS A 126 -9.36 -14.33 -15.26
CA LYS A 126 -9.80 -12.98 -15.62
C LYS A 126 -11.32 -12.89 -15.48
N MET A 127 -11.81 -11.82 -14.85
CA MET A 127 -13.23 -11.53 -14.70
C MET A 127 -13.49 -10.02 -14.77
N THR A 128 -14.78 -9.67 -14.73
CA THR A 128 -15.24 -8.28 -14.63
C THR A 128 -15.98 -8.14 -13.31
N SER A 129 -15.62 -7.13 -12.51
CA SER A 129 -16.29 -6.85 -11.24
C SER A 129 -17.75 -6.45 -11.46
N LYS A 130 -18.55 -6.43 -10.38
CA LYS A 130 -19.93 -5.92 -10.40
C LYS A 130 -20.05 -4.49 -10.95
N GLN A 131 -18.97 -3.72 -10.88
CA GLN A 131 -18.89 -2.34 -11.33
C GLN A 131 -18.21 -2.20 -12.70
N GLY A 132 -18.05 -3.29 -13.45
CA GLY A 132 -17.58 -3.26 -14.84
C GLY A 132 -16.06 -3.18 -15.01
N LYS A 133 -15.28 -3.29 -13.93
CA LYS A 133 -13.82 -3.13 -14.00
C LYS A 133 -13.12 -4.50 -14.19
N LEU A 134 -11.92 -4.54 -14.81
CA LEU A 134 -11.09 -5.76 -15.02
C LEU A 134 -10.41 -6.35 -13.76
N GLU A 135 -10.86 -7.50 -13.25
CA GLU A 135 -10.32 -8.12 -12.03
C GLU A 135 -9.92 -9.58 -12.28
N TYR A 136 -9.27 -10.21 -11.30
CA TYR A 136 -8.95 -11.63 -11.33
C TYR A 136 -9.47 -12.33 -10.09
N LYS A 137 -10.08 -13.50 -10.27
CA LYS A 137 -10.58 -14.34 -9.18
C LYS A 137 -9.83 -15.67 -9.13
N ALA A 138 -9.51 -16.13 -7.93
CA ALA A 138 -8.91 -17.43 -7.71
C ALA A 138 -9.89 -18.54 -8.12
N VAL A 139 -9.40 -19.51 -8.90
CA VAL A 139 -10.25 -20.61 -9.37
C VAL A 139 -10.72 -21.46 -8.18
N GLY A 140 -12.04 -21.51 -7.97
CA GLY A 140 -12.66 -22.29 -6.90
C GLY A 140 -12.65 -21.64 -5.51
N GLU A 141 -12.21 -20.39 -5.40
CA GLU A 141 -12.10 -19.67 -4.13
C GLU A 141 -12.67 -18.25 -4.21
N GLU A 142 -13.07 -17.68 -3.07
CA GLU A 142 -13.56 -16.30 -2.97
C GLU A 142 -12.42 -15.31 -2.68
N LEU A 143 -11.38 -15.37 -3.50
CA LEU A 143 -10.21 -14.49 -3.43
C LEU A 143 -10.03 -13.72 -4.73
N TYR A 144 -9.63 -12.46 -4.61
CA TYR A 144 -9.65 -11.49 -5.70
C TYR A 144 -8.35 -10.68 -5.74
N MET A 145 -7.84 -10.43 -6.95
CA MET A 145 -6.62 -9.69 -7.21
C MET A 145 -6.83 -8.71 -8.36
N LEU A 146 -6.13 -7.58 -8.31
CA LEU A 146 -6.11 -6.62 -9.40
C LEU A 146 -5.09 -7.03 -10.46
N ALA A 147 -5.19 -6.42 -11.64
CA ALA A 147 -4.19 -6.59 -12.69
C ALA A 147 -2.78 -6.21 -12.21
N SER A 148 -2.67 -5.14 -11.41
CA SER A 148 -1.44 -4.68 -10.75
C SER A 148 -0.83 -5.70 -9.80
N ASP A 149 -1.63 -6.57 -9.16
CA ASP A 149 -1.07 -7.61 -8.31
C ASP A 149 -0.39 -8.69 -9.16
N LEU A 150 -0.99 -9.03 -10.31
CA LEU A 150 -0.44 -10.03 -11.22
C LEU A 150 0.83 -9.56 -11.94
N THR A 151 1.10 -8.25 -12.05
CA THR A 151 2.37 -7.78 -12.65
C THR A 151 3.58 -8.25 -11.86
N LEU A 152 3.44 -8.42 -10.54
CA LEU A 152 4.50 -8.96 -9.68
C LEU A 152 4.89 -10.39 -10.05
N ARG A 153 3.98 -11.15 -10.68
CA ARG A 153 4.27 -12.52 -11.15
C ARG A 153 5.00 -12.56 -12.49
N PHE A 154 4.93 -11.50 -13.28
CA PHE A 154 5.49 -11.45 -14.63
C PHE A 154 6.96 -11.00 -14.65
N ASP A 155 7.45 -10.50 -13.53
CA ASP A 155 8.83 -10.10 -13.33
C ASP A 155 9.55 -11.09 -12.41
N PRO A 156 10.64 -11.73 -12.84
CA PRO A 156 11.37 -12.70 -12.02
C PRO A 156 11.94 -12.13 -10.71
N GLU A 157 12.38 -10.86 -10.71
CA GLU A 157 12.91 -10.20 -9.51
C GLU A 157 11.78 -9.97 -8.51
N LEU A 158 10.67 -9.36 -8.94
CA LEU A 158 9.52 -9.13 -8.06
C LEU A 158 8.93 -10.44 -7.54
N MET A 159 8.81 -11.45 -8.41
CA MET A 159 8.29 -12.76 -8.03
C MET A 159 9.18 -13.47 -7.00
N SER A 160 10.50 -13.32 -7.10
CA SER A 160 11.42 -13.90 -6.10
C SER A 160 11.20 -13.31 -4.70
N ILE A 161 10.96 -12.00 -4.63
CA ILE A 161 10.66 -11.30 -3.37
C ILE A 161 9.28 -11.71 -2.84
N VAL A 162 8.28 -11.83 -3.72
CA VAL A 162 6.95 -12.35 -3.36
C VAL A 162 7.06 -13.75 -2.75
N GLN A 163 7.86 -14.63 -3.34
CA GLN A 163 8.07 -15.99 -2.81
C GLN A 163 8.78 -15.97 -1.46
N GLU A 164 9.78 -15.11 -1.29
CA GLU A 164 10.46 -14.94 0.00
C GLU A 164 9.47 -14.51 1.07
N PHE A 165 8.70 -13.44 0.85
CA PHE A 165 7.72 -12.94 1.81
C PHE A 165 6.55 -13.91 2.07
N ALA A 166 6.23 -14.77 1.11
CA ALA A 166 5.26 -15.85 1.31
C ALA A 166 5.76 -16.89 2.33
N ILE A 167 7.07 -17.16 2.36
CA ILE A 167 7.70 -18.17 3.22
C ILE A 167 8.15 -17.57 4.55
N ASP A 168 8.67 -16.34 4.52
CA ASP A 168 9.24 -15.64 5.67
C ASP A 168 8.46 -14.35 5.97
N ALA A 169 7.50 -14.47 6.88
CA ALA A 169 6.72 -13.32 7.36
C ALA A 169 7.58 -12.31 8.13
N ALA A 170 8.69 -12.73 8.75
CA ALA A 170 9.57 -11.82 9.46
C ALA A 170 10.37 -10.95 8.48
N ALA A 171 10.83 -11.52 7.36
CA ALA A 171 11.46 -10.76 6.29
C ALA A 171 10.50 -9.71 5.68
N PHE A 172 9.23 -10.06 5.51
CA PHE A 172 8.20 -9.10 5.08
C PHE A 172 8.02 -7.95 6.07
N VAL A 173 7.86 -8.27 7.36
CA VAL A 173 7.67 -7.27 8.42
C VAL A 173 8.89 -6.35 8.55
N ASP A 174 10.10 -6.92 8.54
CA ASP A 174 11.36 -6.18 8.61
C ASP A 174 11.52 -5.21 7.43
N GLU A 175 11.18 -5.64 6.22
CA GLU A 175 11.20 -4.75 5.05
C GLU A 175 10.13 -3.66 5.15
N LEU A 176 8.91 -4.01 5.54
CA LEU A 176 7.82 -3.05 5.70
C LEU A 176 8.18 -1.95 6.71
N SER A 177 8.82 -2.33 7.82
CA SER A 177 9.30 -1.38 8.83
C SER A 177 10.32 -0.37 8.30
N ARG A 178 11.04 -0.69 7.22
CA ARG A 178 11.95 0.24 6.52
C ARG A 178 11.23 1.03 5.42
N ALA A 179 10.44 0.35 4.59
CA ALA A 179 9.81 0.93 3.41
C ALA A 179 8.71 1.94 3.78
N TRP A 180 7.93 1.66 4.82
CA TRP A 180 6.81 2.49 5.25
C TRP A 180 7.22 3.90 5.71
N PRO A 181 8.18 4.08 6.65
CA PRO A 181 8.64 5.42 7.01
C PRO A 181 9.33 6.11 5.84
N LYS A 182 10.09 5.39 5.01
CA LYS A 182 10.71 5.99 3.81
C LYS A 182 9.65 6.61 2.89
N LEU A 183 8.58 5.89 2.59
CA LEU A 183 7.47 6.40 1.77
C LEU A 183 6.82 7.63 2.41
N LEU A 184 6.47 7.54 3.69
CA LEU A 184 5.69 8.58 4.35
C LEU A 184 6.50 9.83 4.71
N THR A 185 7.82 9.71 4.82
CA THR A 185 8.72 10.84 5.10
C THR A 185 9.36 11.40 3.83
N ALA A 186 9.02 10.87 2.66
CA ALA A 186 9.59 11.26 1.37
C ALA A 186 9.35 12.73 1.02
N ASP A 187 8.37 13.39 1.63
CA ASP A 187 8.07 14.82 1.45
C ASP A 187 8.43 15.68 2.68
N LEU A 188 8.84 15.06 3.79
CA LEU A 188 9.24 15.71 5.03
C LEU A 188 10.67 16.25 4.98
N TYR A 189 10.97 17.02 3.92
CA TYR A 189 12.25 17.71 3.78
C TYR A 189 12.22 19.08 4.47
N ALA A 190 13.16 19.33 5.39
CA ALA A 190 13.44 20.66 5.92
C ALA A 190 14.86 21.13 5.60
N GLY A 191 15.34 20.81 4.40
CA GLY A 191 16.67 21.16 3.91
C GLY A 191 17.72 20.07 4.16
N PRO A 192 18.98 20.30 3.74
CA PRO A 192 20.01 19.26 3.60
C PRO A 192 20.52 18.66 4.92
N THR A 193 20.15 19.21 6.07
CA THR A 193 20.66 18.80 7.39
C THR A 193 19.59 18.42 8.40
N ALA A 194 18.31 18.63 8.10
CA ALA A 194 17.21 18.31 9.00
C ALA A 194 16.55 17.01 8.54
N LYS A 195 16.98 15.88 9.13
CA LYS A 195 16.23 14.63 9.08
C LYS A 195 15.49 14.50 10.40
N PHE A 196 14.16 14.60 10.38
CA PHE A 196 13.36 14.61 11.60
C PHE A 196 13.16 13.22 12.23
N CYS A 197 13.59 12.14 11.57
CA CYS A 197 13.37 10.78 12.05
C CYS A 197 14.40 9.76 11.54
N PHE A 198 14.78 8.83 12.40
CA PHE A 198 15.45 7.55 12.10
C PHE A 198 14.86 6.46 12.98
#